data_AF-A0A5C6ZI59-F1
#
_entry.id   AF-A0A5C6ZI59-F1
#
_cell.length_a   1.000
_cell.length_b   1.000
_cell.length_c   1.000
_cell.angle_alpha   90.00
_cell.angle_beta   90.00
_cell.angle_gamma   90.00
#
_symmetry.space_group_name_H-M   'P 1'
#
loop_
_entity.id
_entity.type
_entity.pdbx_description
1 polymer ?
#
loop_
_entity_poly.entity_id
_entity_poly.type
_entity_poly.pdbx_seq_one_letter_code
_entity_poly.pdbx_strand_id
1 'polypeptide(L)'
;MIIAIAKGVVIVFGVFIIFMGFIMLFYPNQARSTLRKAGSTNFINYTEITIRLIPAISLILYADFSKFPGAFKILGWIMVITSLILYAVPRKTHHGFSMKSADILKPICFQLISPFALLFGGLILYNAF
;
A
#
# COMPACT_ATOMS: atom_id res chain seq x y z
N MET A 1 -20.55 -14.34 2.57
CA MET A 1 -20.60 -12.99 1.97
C MET A 1 -19.35 -12.16 2.27
N ILE A 2 -18.97 -11.96 3.55
CA ILE A 2 -17.80 -11.16 3.97
C ILE A 2 -16.48 -11.66 3.34
N ILE A 3 -16.11 -12.93 3.58
CA ILE A 3 -15.71 -13.90 2.55
C ILE A 3 -15.22 -13.35 1.19
N ALA A 4 -16.16 -13.39 0.26
CA ALA A 4 -16.02 -12.99 -1.12
C ALA A 4 -15.67 -11.50 -1.29
N ILE A 5 -16.18 -10.64 -0.42
CA ILE A 5 -15.84 -9.20 -0.43
C ILE A 5 -14.36 -9.02 -0.09
N ALA A 6 -13.86 -9.67 0.97
CA ALA A 6 -12.46 -9.63 1.35
C ALA A 6 -11.56 -10.15 0.22
N LYS A 7 -11.94 -11.27 -0.42
CA LYS A 7 -11.25 -11.77 -1.62
C LYS A 7 -11.20 -10.74 -2.73
N GLY A 8 -12.34 -10.12 -3.06
CA GLY A 8 -12.42 -9.09 -4.10
C GLY A 8 -11.53 -7.89 -3.80
N VAL A 9 -11.53 -7.41 -2.56
CA VAL A 9 -10.64 -6.31 -2.12
C VAL A 9 -9.17 -6.70 -2.22
N VAL A 10 -8.79 -7.92 -1.82
CA VAL A 10 -7.41 -8.42 -1.94
C VAL A 10 -6.97 -8.47 -3.40
N ILE A 11 -7.84 -8.93 -4.30
CA ILE A 11 -7.56 -8.96 -5.74
C ILE A 11 -7.36 -7.54 -6.28
N VAL A 12 -8.29 -6.62 -5.99
CA VAL A 12 -8.17 -5.22 -6.39
C VAL A 12 -6.89 -4.59 -5.83
N PHE A 13 -6.52 -4.91 -4.59
CA PHE A 13 -5.29 -4.44 -3.97
C PHE A 13 -4.04 -4.98 -4.68
N GLY A 14 -4.01 -6.27 -5.00
CA GLY A 14 -2.91 -6.87 -5.78
C GLY A 14 -2.74 -6.22 -7.16
N VAL A 15 -3.84 -6.04 -7.90
CA VAL A 15 -3.85 -5.33 -9.19
C VAL A 15 -3.37 -3.89 -9.04
N PHE A 16 -3.83 -3.18 -8.01
CA PHE A 16 -3.42 -1.82 -7.71
C PHE A 16 -1.91 -1.70 -7.46
N ILE A 17 -1.33 -2.63 -6.69
CA ILE A 17 0.13 -2.68 -6.44
C ILE A 17 0.90 -2.90 -7.75
N ILE A 18 0.44 -3.81 -8.61
CA ILE A 18 1.05 -4.04 -9.93
C ILE A 18 0.99 -2.76 -10.77
N PHE A 19 -0.18 -2.12 -10.83
CA PHE A 19 -0.37 -0.87 -11.56
C PHE A 19 0.58 0.23 -11.06
N MET A 20 0.73 0.38 -9.74
CA MET A 20 1.70 1.31 -9.16
C MET A 20 3.15 0.94 -9.49
N GLY A 21 3.48 -0.35 -9.54
CA GLY A 21 4.77 -0.83 -10.03
C GLY A 21 5.07 -0.32 -11.45
N PHE A 22 4.10 -0.41 -12.36
CA PHE A 22 4.27 0.13 -13.72
C PHE A 22 4.42 1.66 -13.75
N ILE A 23 3.66 2.40 -12.94
CA ILE A 23 3.84 3.85 -12.82
C ILE A 23 5.25 4.19 -12.32
N MET A 24 5.76 3.46 -11.33
CA MET A 24 7.13 3.66 -10.82
C MET A 24 8.19 3.36 -11.87
N LEU A 25 7.94 2.39 -12.76
CA LEU A 25 8.88 2.01 -13.82
C LEU A 25 8.94 3.04 -14.95
N PHE A 26 7.78 3.43 -15.48
CA PHE A 26 7.68 4.27 -16.68
C PHE A 26 7.58 5.76 -16.37
N TYR A 27 7.03 6.14 -15.21
CA TYR A 27 6.79 7.53 -14.82
C TYR A 27 7.27 7.82 -13.39
N PRO A 28 8.56 7.61 -13.08
CA PRO A 28 9.08 7.76 -11.71
C PRO A 28 8.97 9.19 -11.16
N ASN A 29 8.99 10.20 -12.04
CA ASN A 29 8.77 11.60 -11.64
C ASN A 29 7.32 11.84 -11.17
N GLN A 30 6.35 11.19 -11.81
CA GLN A 30 4.95 11.26 -11.37
C GLN A 30 4.77 10.54 -10.03
N ALA A 31 5.35 9.34 -9.87
CA ALA A 31 5.33 8.61 -8.60
C ALA A 31 5.92 9.44 -7.44
N ARG A 32 7.05 10.10 -7.68
CA ARG A 32 7.68 11.01 -6.72
C ARG A 32 6.82 12.22 -6.39
N SER A 33 6.16 12.82 -7.39
CA SER A 33 5.25 13.95 -7.18
C SER A 33 4.03 13.56 -6.35
N THR A 34 3.46 12.38 -6.58
CA THR A 34 2.37 11.83 -5.76
C THR A 34 2.82 11.62 -4.32
N LEU A 35 4.02 11.09 -4.09
CA LEU A 35 4.58 10.96 -2.75
C LEU A 35 4.64 12.33 -2.04
N ARG A 36 5.15 13.38 -2.69
CA ARG A 36 5.20 14.74 -2.10
C ARG A 36 3.83 15.29 -1.69
N LYS A 37 2.74 14.83 -2.32
CA LYS A 37 1.38 15.25 -1.98
C LYS A 37 0.79 14.51 -0.78
N ALA A 38 1.40 13.41 -0.33
CA ALA A 38 0.94 12.67 0.84
C ALA A 38 1.00 13.54 2.10
N GLY A 39 -0.07 13.49 2.91
CA GLY A 39 -0.20 14.33 4.11
C GLY A 39 -0.40 15.83 3.87
N SER A 40 -0.50 16.28 2.60
CA SER A 40 -0.61 17.71 2.27
C SER A 40 -1.91 18.37 2.71
N THR A 41 -3.00 17.62 2.91
CA THR A 41 -4.28 18.07 3.50
C THR A 41 -4.79 17.06 4.54
N ASN A 42 -5.65 17.49 5.48
CA ASN A 42 -6.28 16.55 6.44
C ASN A 42 -7.09 15.51 5.69
N PHE A 43 -7.80 15.93 4.64
CA PHE A 43 -8.59 15.05 3.81
C PHE A 43 -7.73 13.99 3.12
N ILE A 44 -6.61 14.38 2.49
CA ILE A 44 -5.69 13.42 1.84
C ILE A 44 -5.12 12.44 2.88
N ASN A 45 -4.68 12.94 4.03
CA ASN A 45 -4.11 12.09 5.08
C ASN A 45 -5.09 11.04 5.59
N TYR A 46 -6.27 11.46 6.05
CA TYR A 46 -7.24 10.53 6.61
C TYR A 46 -7.85 9.62 5.54
N THR A 47 -8.05 10.10 4.32
CA THR A 47 -8.55 9.29 3.20
C THR A 47 -7.56 8.20 2.82
N GLU A 48 -6.27 8.54 2.69
CA GLU A 48 -5.21 7.57 2.37
C GLU A 48 -5.12 6.48 3.44
N ILE A 49 -5.10 6.86 4.73
CA ILE A 49 -5.03 5.90 5.84
C ILE A 49 -6.29 5.02 5.88
N THR A 50 -7.48 5.60 5.66
CA THR A 50 -8.75 4.85 5.64
C THR A 50 -8.77 3.85 4.48
N ILE A 51 -8.41 4.30 3.28
CA ILE A 51 -8.34 3.45 2.09
C ILE A 51 -7.34 2.32 2.30
N ARG A 52 -6.22 2.57 2.98
CA ARG A 52 -5.20 1.55 3.32
C ARG A 52 -5.69 0.50 4.32
N LEU A 53 -6.58 0.87 5.24
CA LEU A 53 -7.13 -0.04 6.24
C LEU A 53 -8.04 -1.11 5.62
N ILE A 54 -8.77 -0.77 4.56
CA ILE A 54 -9.68 -1.68 3.85
C ILE A 54 -8.96 -2.96 3.35
N PRO A 55 -7.88 -2.88 2.55
CA PRO A 55 -7.12 -4.06 2.15
C PRO A 55 -6.36 -4.69 3.30
N ALA A 56 -5.91 -3.92 4.30
CA ALA A 56 -5.22 -4.46 5.48
C ALA A 56 -6.10 -5.45 6.25
N ILE A 57 -7.35 -5.06 6.55
CA ILE A 57 -8.34 -5.93 7.21
C ILE A 57 -8.72 -7.09 6.29
N SER A 58 -8.89 -6.83 5.00
CA SER A 58 -9.27 -7.87 4.02
C SER A 58 -8.19 -8.97 3.90
N LEU A 59 -6.90 -8.61 3.98
CA LEU A 59 -5.80 -9.58 4.04
C LEU A 59 -5.89 -10.49 5.27
N ILE A 60 -6.25 -9.94 6.44
CA ILE A 60 -6.41 -10.72 7.68
C ILE A 60 -7.60 -11.66 7.56
N LEU A 61 -8.75 -11.15 7.10
CA LEU A 61 -9.99 -11.93 6.99
C LEU A 61 -9.91 -13.02 5.93
N TYR A 62 -9.20 -12.78 4.83
CA TYR A 62 -9.02 -13.76 3.76
C TYR A 62 -7.84 -14.73 4.01
N ALA A 63 -7.02 -14.48 5.03
CA ALA A 63 -5.77 -15.20 5.21
C ALA A 63 -5.95 -16.73 5.27
N ASP A 64 -6.95 -17.23 6.01
CA ASP A 64 -7.18 -18.67 6.17
C ASP A 64 -7.60 -19.38 4.87
N PHE A 65 -8.00 -18.62 3.84
CA PHE A 65 -8.35 -19.12 2.50
C PHE A 65 -7.25 -18.92 1.46
N SER A 66 -6.12 -18.32 1.86
CA SER A 66 -4.97 -18.10 0.99
C SER A 66 -4.02 -19.30 1.02
N LYS A 67 -3.16 -19.45 0.00
CA LYS A 67 -2.12 -20.48 -0.03
C LYS A 67 -1.07 -20.31 1.07
N PHE A 68 -0.85 -19.07 1.53
CA PHE A 68 0.08 -18.73 2.60
C PHE A 68 -0.58 -17.90 3.71
N PRO A 69 -1.40 -18.52 4.58
CA PRO A 69 -2.17 -17.82 5.63
C PRO A 69 -1.31 -17.00 6.59
N GLY A 70 -0.13 -17.52 6.97
CA GLY A 70 0.79 -16.83 7.86
C GLY A 70 1.27 -15.49 7.28
N ALA A 71 1.65 -15.47 6.01
CA ALA A 71 2.11 -14.24 5.34
C ALA A 71 0.99 -13.19 5.27
N PHE A 72 -0.23 -13.60 4.91
CA PHE A 72 -1.38 -12.69 4.84
C PHE A 72 -1.76 -12.10 6.20
N LYS A 73 -1.76 -12.91 7.27
CA LYS A 73 -2.01 -12.41 8.64
C LYS A 73 -0.95 -11.42 9.08
N ILE A 74 0.33 -11.74 8.90
CA ILE A 74 1.45 -10.88 9.32
C ILE A 74 1.40 -9.56 8.56
N LEU A 75 1.28 -9.60 7.22
CA LEU A 75 1.23 -8.40 6.39
C LEU A 75 0.01 -7.53 6.72
N GLY A 76 -1.17 -8.14 6.88
CA GLY A 76 -2.39 -7.43 7.24
C GLY A 76 -2.27 -6.74 8.60
N TRP A 77 -1.77 -7.43 9.62
CA TRP A 77 -1.58 -6.84 10.96
C TRP A 77 -0.55 -5.71 10.97
N ILE A 78 0.58 -5.86 10.27
CA ILE A 78 1.56 -4.78 10.11
C ILE A 78 0.90 -3.55 9.47
N MET A 79 0.11 -3.75 8.42
CA MET A 79 -0.60 -2.65 7.76
C MET A 79 -1.63 -1.98 8.67
N VAL A 80 -2.41 -2.74 9.44
CA VAL A 80 -3.37 -2.18 10.41
C VAL A 80 -2.65 -1.37 11.48
N ILE A 81 -1.66 -1.95 12.16
CA ILE A 81 -0.95 -1.30 13.27
C ILE A 81 -0.28 -0.01 12.80
N THR A 82 0.44 -0.05 11.67
CA THR A 82 1.10 1.15 11.14
C THR A 82 0.11 2.22 10.70
N SER A 83 -1.07 1.85 10.22
CA SER A 83 -2.14 2.80 9.88
C SER A 83 -2.74 3.47 11.13
N LEU A 84 -2.95 2.71 12.21
CA LEU A 84 -3.41 3.25 13.50
C LEU A 84 -2.38 4.21 14.11
N ILE A 85 -1.09 3.89 14.02
CA ILE A 85 -0.02 4.80 14.44
C ILE A 85 -0.08 6.10 13.63
N LEU A 86 -0.30 6.03 12.31
CA LEU A 86 -0.41 7.21 11.47
C LEU A 86 -1.63 8.09 11.78
N TYR A 87 -2.71 7.54 12.32
CA TYR A 87 -3.81 8.37 12.85
C TYR A 87 -3.40 9.16 14.09
N ALA A 88 -2.53 8.60 14.93
CA ALA A 88 -2.04 9.26 16.14
C ALA A 88 -0.93 10.29 15.86
N VAL A 89 -0.16 10.09 14.78
CA VAL A 89 0.93 11.00 14.39
C VAL A 89 0.36 12.32 13.86
N PRO A 90 0.86 13.48 14.31
CA PRO A 90 0.44 14.77 13.78
C PRO A 90 0.69 14.86 12.27
N ARG A 91 -0.31 15.33 11.51
CA ARG A 91 -0.22 15.47 10.05
C ARG A 91 1.01 16.27 9.60
N LYS A 92 1.39 17.33 10.32
CA LYS A 92 2.58 18.13 9.98
C LYS A 92 3.85 17.27 9.92
N THR A 93 3.97 16.32 10.84
CA THR A 93 5.05 15.34 10.90
C THR A 93 4.95 14.34 9.75
N HIS A 94 3.75 13.83 9.44
CA HIS A 94 3.55 12.89 8.33
C HIS A 94 3.86 13.53 6.97
N HIS A 95 3.42 14.77 6.74
CA HIS A 95 3.75 15.51 5.53
C HIS A 95 5.25 15.82 5.43
N GLY A 96 5.88 16.24 6.54
CA GLY A 96 7.33 16.45 6.58
C GLY A 96 8.13 15.19 6.27
N PHE A 97 7.69 14.03 6.78
CA PHE A 97 8.27 12.73 6.45
C PHE A 97 8.14 12.41 4.96
N SER A 98 6.98 12.68 4.35
CA SER A 98 6.78 12.43 2.92
C SER A 98 7.68 13.31 2.04
N MET A 99 7.83 14.59 2.40
CA MET A 99 8.73 15.52 1.71
C MET A 99 10.20 15.05 1.81
N LYS A 100 10.65 14.69 3.02
CA LYS A 100 12.01 14.18 3.24
C LYS A 100 12.26 12.88 2.47
N SER A 101 11.29 11.97 2.47
CA SER A 101 11.37 10.71 1.71
C SER A 101 11.42 10.96 0.22
N ALA A 102 10.60 11.88 -0.30
CA ALA A 102 10.63 12.26 -1.71
C ALA A 102 11.94 12.96 -2.11
N ASP A 103 12.61 13.67 -1.20
CA ASP A 103 13.93 14.28 -1.49
C ASP A 103 15.04 13.22 -1.55
N ILE A 104 14.97 12.19 -0.72
CA ILE A 104 15.92 11.06 -0.69
C ILE A 104 15.69 10.10 -1.88
N LEU A 105 14.43 9.72 -2.15
CA LEU A 105 14.09 8.80 -3.23
C LEU A 105 14.16 9.52 -4.58
N LYS A 106 15.32 9.39 -5.24
CA LYS A 106 15.49 9.82 -6.63
C LYS A 106 14.62 8.96 -7.57
N PRO A 107 14.25 9.48 -8.75
CA PRO A 107 13.46 8.74 -9.74
C PRO A 107 13.99 7.34 -10.04
N ILE A 108 15.32 7.18 -10.08
CA ILE A 108 15.98 5.88 -10.32
C ILE A 108 15.65 4.85 -9.23
N CYS A 109 15.48 5.28 -7.97
CA CYS A 109 15.15 4.39 -6.86
C CYS A 109 13.73 3.81 -7.02
N PHE A 110 12.77 4.61 -7.50
CA PHE A 110 11.42 4.13 -7.80
C PHE A 110 11.44 3.05 -8.89
N GLN A 111 12.25 3.22 -9.93
CA GLN A 111 12.39 2.24 -11.00
C GLN A 111 13.03 0.94 -10.50
N LEU A 112 14.05 1.02 -9.64
CA LEU A 112 14.70 -0.16 -9.04
C LEU A 112 13.78 -0.93 -8.09
N ILE A 113 12.87 -0.24 -7.40
CA ILE A 113 11.90 -0.86 -6.48
C ILE A 113 10.68 -1.42 -7.24
N SER A 114 10.39 -0.92 -8.45
CA SER A 114 9.22 -1.33 -9.24
C SER A 114 9.12 -2.85 -9.47
N PRO A 115 10.19 -3.59 -9.87
CA PRO A 115 10.12 -5.04 -9.99
C PRO A 115 9.66 -5.74 -8.71
N PHE A 116 10.09 -5.26 -7.54
CA PHE A 116 9.65 -5.81 -6.26
C PHE A 116 8.17 -5.53 -6.00
N ALA A 117 7.68 -4.34 -6.35
CA ALA A 117 6.24 -4.03 -6.26
C ALA A 117 5.42 -4.93 -7.19
N LEU A 118 5.85 -5.11 -8.45
CA LEU A 118 5.19 -6.01 -9.41
C LEU A 118 5.15 -7.45 -8.91
N LEU A 119 6.28 -7.97 -8.42
CA LEU A 119 6.37 -9.32 -7.84
C LEU A 119 5.47 -9.45 -6.61
N PHE A 120 5.45 -8.46 -5.72
CA PHE A 120 4.63 -8.49 -4.52
C PHE A 120 3.13 -8.48 -4.85
N GLY A 121 2.69 -7.63 -5.78
CA GLY A 121 1.31 -7.62 -6.26
C GLY A 121 0.93 -8.93 -6.95
N GLY A 122 1.83 -9.51 -7.75
CA GLY A 122 1.66 -10.83 -8.36
C GLY A 122 1.53 -11.95 -7.33
N LEU A 123 2.35 -11.92 -6.27
CA LEU A 123 2.26 -12.87 -5.16
C LEU A 123 0.94 -12.76 -4.41
N ILE A 124 0.42 -11.55 -4.16
CA ILE A 124 -0.89 -11.36 -3.55
C ILE A 124 -1.98 -12.01 -4.42
N LEU A 125 -1.97 -11.76 -5.73
CA LEU A 125 -2.94 -12.36 -6.65
C LEU A 125 -2.82 -13.89 -6.68
N TYR A 126 -1.61 -14.42 -6.83
CA TYR A 126 -1.37 -15.87 -6.85
C TYR A 126 -1.86 -16.57 -5.59
N ASN A 127 -1.81 -15.89 -4.44
CA ASN A 127 -2.31 -16.40 -3.17
C ASN A 127 -3.82 -16.24 -2.99
N ALA A 128 -4.43 -15.31 -3.70
CA ALA A 128 -5.87 -15.07 -3.69
C ALA A 128 -6.65 -16.04 -4.58
N PHE A 129 -6.00 -16.61 -5.59
CA PHE A 129 -6.54 -17.64 -6.48
C PHE A 129 -6.16 -19.06 -6.04
#